data_AF-A0A0A2KIQ5-F1
#
_entry.id   AF-A0A0A2KIQ5-F1
#
_cell.length_a   1.000
_cell.length_b   1.000
_cell.length_c   1.000
_cell.angle_alpha   90.00
_cell.angle_beta   90.00
_cell.angle_gamma   90.00
#
_symmetry.space_group_name_H-M   'P 1'
#
loop_
_entity.id
_entity.type
_entity.pdbx_description
1 polymer ?
#
loop_
_entity_poly.entity_id
_entity_poly.type
_entity_poly.pdbx_seq_one_letter_code
_entity_poly.pdbx_strand_id
1 'polypeptide(L)'
;MPALFISTTSDQDHEPTSTEPRATDMHPPHQVDPDGDIILFTPKAPLIDISKGNVPGNYARFQVSSKHLTFASGYFRRMLKTCWAEGDALSKKGFVEIPVNDCKPDILLIILNLIHGRSRKVPPKLSLPQLTDIAVAIDFLQCHEAIEVFAGIWIQDLRSVVSSLFLEDTKKWIMIAWVFSSYDILRQTETIAMQQGTGPFQTSNLPIPKIIKGLLAT
;
A
#
# COMPACT_ATOMS: atom_id res chain seq x y z
N MET A 1 -26.78 73.50 18.40
CA MET A 1 -26.29 73.29 17.02
C MET A 1 -25.07 72.36 17.09
N PRO A 2 -24.97 71.34 16.22
CA PRO A 2 -24.21 70.08 16.38
C PRO A 2 -22.74 70.23 15.89
N ALA A 3 -21.78 69.28 15.86
CA ALA A 3 -21.78 67.82 15.91
C ALA A 3 -20.35 67.28 16.24
N LEU A 4 -20.28 66.04 16.73
CA LEU A 4 -19.27 64.98 16.47
C LEU A 4 -17.78 65.24 16.70
N PHE A 5 -17.20 64.55 17.69
CA PHE A 5 -15.85 63.97 17.59
C PHE A 5 -15.90 62.49 17.96
N ILE A 6 -15.52 61.65 17.00
CA ILE A 6 -15.47 60.20 17.06
C ILE A 6 -14.06 59.81 17.52
N SER A 7 -14.00 58.93 18.52
CA SER A 7 -12.77 58.27 18.98
C SER A 7 -12.23 57.34 17.89
N THR A 8 -10.99 57.56 17.46
CA THR A 8 -10.23 56.61 16.64
C THR A 8 -9.48 55.63 17.54
N THR A 9 -10.02 54.43 17.68
CA THR A 9 -9.29 53.25 18.18
C THR A 9 -8.51 52.61 17.04
N SER A 10 -7.25 52.29 17.33
CA SER A 10 -6.24 51.68 16.45
C SER A 10 -6.75 50.42 15.74
N ASP A 11 -6.61 50.40 14.42
CA ASP A 11 -6.47 49.18 13.64
C ASP A 11 -5.19 48.46 14.11
N GLN A 12 -5.34 47.21 14.53
CA GLN A 12 -4.28 46.21 14.45
C GLN A 12 -4.88 45.02 13.71
N ASP A 13 -4.68 45.01 12.40
CA ASP A 13 -4.84 43.84 11.55
C ASP A 13 -3.89 42.74 12.04
N HIS A 14 -4.45 41.76 12.76
CA HIS A 14 -3.76 40.50 13.01
C HIS A 14 -3.76 39.68 11.73
N GLU A 15 -2.65 39.77 11.01
CA GLU A 15 -2.24 38.87 9.94
C GLU A 15 -2.39 37.39 10.37
N PRO A 16 -3.04 36.53 9.57
CA PRO A 16 -3.23 35.14 9.94
C PRO A 16 -1.89 34.41 9.93
N THR A 17 -1.47 33.97 11.11
CA THR A 17 -0.26 33.16 11.32
C THR A 17 -0.39 31.86 10.55
N SER A 18 0.19 31.79 9.35
CA SER A 18 0.46 30.55 8.64
C SER A 18 1.37 29.68 9.51
N THR A 19 0.75 28.79 10.26
CA THR A 19 1.45 27.76 11.03
C THR A 19 1.84 26.67 10.05
N GLU A 20 2.99 26.82 9.39
CA GLU A 20 3.66 25.68 8.77
C GLU A 20 3.94 24.61 9.85
N PRO A 21 3.66 23.32 9.59
CA PRO A 21 3.96 22.27 10.55
C PRO A 21 5.48 22.21 10.77
N ARG A 22 5.87 22.36 12.04
CA ARG A 22 7.26 22.32 12.51
C ARG A 22 7.92 21.00 12.10
N ALA A 23 8.97 21.07 11.28
CA ALA A 23 9.68 19.93 10.68
C ALA A 23 10.43 18.99 11.64
N THR A 24 10.20 19.06 12.96
CA THR A 24 11.07 18.45 13.98
C THR A 24 10.63 17.10 14.55
N ASP A 25 9.47 16.56 14.16
CA ASP A 25 8.98 15.25 14.67
C ASP A 25 8.95 14.14 13.60
N MET A 26 9.54 14.38 12.43
CA MET A 26 9.54 13.39 11.34
C MET A 26 10.78 12.52 11.40
N HIS A 27 10.61 11.22 11.70
CA HIS A 27 11.69 10.26 11.51
C HIS A 27 12.22 10.31 10.07
N PRO A 28 13.55 10.24 9.86
CA PRO A 28 14.12 10.22 8.52
C PRO A 28 13.57 9.02 7.73
N PRO A 29 13.35 9.17 6.41
CA PRO A 29 12.79 8.11 5.59
C PRO A 29 13.72 6.89 5.56
N HIS A 30 13.13 5.71 5.46
CA HIS A 30 13.86 4.51 5.08
C HIS A 30 14.45 4.73 3.69
N GLN A 31 15.78 4.78 3.60
CA GLN A 31 16.51 4.96 2.35
C GLN A 31 16.51 3.63 1.57
N VAL A 32 15.48 3.43 0.75
CA VAL A 32 15.44 2.34 -0.23
C VAL A 32 16.35 2.70 -1.39
N ASP A 33 16.27 3.94 -1.86
CA ASP A 33 17.18 4.58 -2.80
C ASP A 33 17.68 5.92 -2.20
N PRO A 34 18.98 6.05 -1.85
CA PRO A 34 19.53 7.30 -1.31
C PRO A 34 19.42 8.48 -2.28
N ASP A 35 19.42 8.22 -3.59
CA ASP A 35 19.29 9.23 -4.64
C ASP A 35 17.82 9.35 -5.13
N GLY A 36 16.89 8.75 -4.38
CA GLY A 36 15.47 8.73 -4.71
C GLY A 36 14.83 10.11 -4.69
N ASP A 37 14.00 10.37 -5.69
CA ASP A 37 13.24 11.59 -5.96
C ASP A 37 11.78 11.52 -5.48
N ILE A 38 11.38 10.41 -4.85
CA ILE A 38 10.04 10.22 -4.30
C ILE A 38 10.13 9.84 -2.82
N ILE A 39 9.29 10.47 -2.00
CA ILE A 39 8.99 10.01 -0.65
C ILE A 39 7.61 9.38 -0.63
N LEU A 40 7.55 8.07 -0.46
CA LEU A 40 6.30 7.39 -0.14
C LEU A 40 6.06 7.44 1.35
N PHE A 41 4.82 7.66 1.77
CA PHE A 41 4.45 7.58 3.18
C PHE A 41 3.16 6.80 3.40
N THR A 42 3.13 5.98 4.44
CA THR A 42 1.96 5.17 4.83
C THR A 42 1.73 5.28 6.34
N PRO A 43 0.48 5.36 6.82
CA PRO A 43 0.19 5.36 8.24
C PRO A 43 0.79 4.12 8.91
N LYS A 44 1.54 4.31 10.01
CA LYS A 44 1.69 3.23 10.99
C LYS A 44 0.36 3.16 11.73
N ALA A 45 -0.16 1.96 11.96
CA ALA A 45 -1.49 1.73 12.53
C ALA A 45 -1.80 2.73 13.68
N PRO A 46 -3.02 3.28 13.73
CA PRO A 46 -3.33 4.33 14.69
C PRO A 46 -3.29 3.76 16.11
N LEU A 47 -2.42 4.30 16.96
CA LEU A 47 -2.73 4.33 18.38
C LEU A 47 -3.89 5.29 18.52
N ILE A 48 -5.11 4.75 18.62
CA ILE A 48 -6.27 5.54 18.99
C ILE A 48 -6.02 6.00 20.44
N ASP A 49 -5.63 7.26 20.62
CA ASP A 49 -5.78 7.96 21.89
C ASP A 49 -6.83 9.05 21.71
N ILE A 50 -8.04 8.75 22.19
CA ILE A 50 -9.23 9.62 22.12
C ILE A 50 -9.01 10.92 22.93
N SER A 51 -7.90 11.06 23.65
CA SER A 51 -7.62 12.20 24.52
C SER A 51 -6.74 13.31 23.94
N LYS A 52 -6.20 13.18 22.71
CA LYS A 52 -5.33 14.23 22.13
C LYS A 52 -5.76 14.63 20.72
N GLY A 53 -6.43 15.77 20.64
CA GLY A 53 -6.63 16.49 19.39
C GLY A 53 -5.28 16.82 18.74
N ASN A 54 -5.12 16.36 17.50
CA ASN A 54 -3.97 16.59 16.62
C ASN A 54 -2.64 15.96 17.08
N VAL A 55 -2.50 14.65 16.87
CA VAL A 55 -1.18 14.02 16.71
C VAL A 55 -0.94 13.84 15.22
N PRO A 56 0.18 14.32 14.65
CA PRO A 56 0.62 13.87 13.33
C PRO A 56 0.73 12.34 13.40
N GLY A 57 -0.13 11.62 12.67
CA GLY A 57 -0.06 10.15 12.63
C GLY A 57 1.38 9.72 12.36
N ASN A 58 1.90 8.74 13.08
CA ASN A 58 3.28 8.30 12.88
C ASN A 58 3.34 7.61 11.51
N TYR A 59 3.83 8.29 10.48
CA TYR A 59 3.96 7.71 9.14
C TYR A 59 5.28 6.97 9.01
N ALA A 60 5.27 5.82 8.32
CA ALA A 60 6.49 5.24 7.77
C ALA A 60 6.78 5.94 6.44
N ARG A 61 8.02 6.41 6.27
CA ARG A 61 8.45 7.15 5.07
C ARG A 61 9.53 6.35 4.35
N PHE A 62 9.50 6.35 3.03
CA PHE A 62 10.42 5.59 2.19
C PHE A 62 10.93 6.48 1.06
N GLN A 63 12.24 6.67 0.99
CA GLN A 63 12.89 7.37 -0.12
C GLN A 63 13.19 6.36 -1.23
N VAL A 64 12.64 6.60 -2.42
CA VAL A 64 12.60 5.68 -3.56
C VAL A 64 12.76 6.44 -4.87
N SER A 65 13.11 5.74 -5.94
CA SER A 65 13.27 6.31 -7.26
C SER A 65 12.03 6.17 -8.12
N SER A 66 11.60 7.28 -8.71
CA SER A 66 10.56 7.37 -9.73
C SER A 66 10.83 6.47 -10.93
N LYS A 67 12.11 6.31 -11.33
CA LYS A 67 12.49 5.45 -12.46
C LYS A 67 12.20 4.00 -12.16
N HIS A 68 12.61 3.51 -10.99
CA HIS A 68 12.33 2.14 -10.55
C HIS A 68 10.83 1.90 -10.38
N LEU A 69 10.13 2.82 -9.72
CA LEU A 69 8.68 2.73 -9.53
C LEU A 69 7.92 2.70 -10.86
N THR A 70 8.16 3.67 -11.75
CA THR A 70 7.45 3.74 -13.05
C THR A 70 7.78 2.58 -13.95
N PHE A 71 9.01 2.03 -13.89
CA PHE A 71 9.37 0.84 -14.64
C PHE A 71 8.58 -0.38 -14.16
N ALA A 72 8.58 -0.66 -12.86
CA ALA A 72 8.04 -1.88 -12.28
C ALA A 72 6.52 -1.86 -11.98
N SER A 73 5.91 -0.68 -11.86
CA SER A 73 4.52 -0.52 -11.40
C SER A 73 3.65 0.25 -12.39
N GLY A 74 2.58 -0.38 -12.85
CA GLY A 74 1.55 0.27 -13.66
C GLY A 74 0.82 1.40 -12.92
N TYR A 75 0.65 1.26 -11.61
CA TYR A 75 0.06 2.28 -10.74
C TYR A 75 0.91 3.56 -10.73
N PHE A 76 2.19 3.45 -10.36
CA PHE A 76 3.08 4.61 -10.29
C PHE A 76 3.37 5.19 -11.67
N ARG A 77 3.46 4.37 -12.71
CA ARG A 77 3.60 4.84 -14.10
C ARG A 77 2.45 5.75 -14.53
N ARG A 78 1.22 5.48 -14.08
CA ARG A 78 0.07 6.35 -14.40
C ARG A 78 0.05 7.60 -13.52
N MET A 79 0.25 7.44 -12.22
CA MET A 79 0.25 8.54 -11.25
C MET A 79 1.33 9.58 -11.53
N LEU A 80 2.53 9.17 -11.93
CA LEU A 80 3.67 10.06 -12.16
C LEU A 80 3.69 10.67 -13.58
N LYS A 81 2.62 10.55 -14.35
CA LYS A 81 2.49 11.30 -15.60
C LYS A 81 2.29 12.79 -15.29
N THR A 82 2.90 13.65 -16.08
CA THR A 82 2.87 15.12 -15.90
C THR A 82 1.48 15.74 -16.00
N CYS A 83 0.48 15.03 -16.49
CA CYS A 83 -0.91 15.47 -16.48
C CYS A 83 -1.58 15.40 -15.10
N TRP A 84 -0.95 14.72 -14.13
CA TRP A 84 -1.41 14.62 -12.74
C TRP A 84 -0.55 15.50 -11.84
N ALA A 85 -1.09 15.86 -10.66
CA ALA A 85 -0.44 16.76 -9.72
C ALA A 85 0.93 16.22 -9.26
N GLU A 86 1.02 14.92 -9.02
CA GLU A 86 2.24 14.24 -8.57
C GLU A 86 3.33 14.28 -9.65
N GLY A 87 2.98 13.97 -10.90
CA GLY A 87 3.92 14.01 -12.02
C GLY A 87 4.35 15.43 -12.40
N ASP A 88 3.45 16.40 -12.34
CA ASP A 88 3.78 17.82 -12.56
C ASP A 88 4.71 18.34 -11.45
N ALA A 89 4.44 18.02 -10.18
CA ALA A 89 5.30 18.36 -9.06
C ALA A 89 6.69 17.74 -9.20
N LEU A 90 6.77 16.45 -9.54
CA LEU A 90 8.05 15.77 -9.77
C LEU A 90 8.85 16.42 -10.91
N SER A 91 8.19 16.76 -12.02
CA SER A 91 8.83 17.42 -13.18
C SER A 91 9.38 18.81 -12.85
N LYS A 92 8.61 19.62 -12.10
CA LYS A 92 8.98 21.01 -11.77
C LYS A 92 9.96 21.14 -10.61
N LYS A 93 9.80 20.30 -9.58
CA LYS A 93 10.55 20.40 -8.32
C LYS A 93 11.69 19.40 -8.23
N GLY A 94 11.68 18.35 -9.06
CA GLY A 94 12.61 17.23 -8.95
C GLY A 94 12.32 16.29 -7.77
N PHE A 95 11.25 16.54 -7.00
CA PHE A 95 10.83 15.67 -5.90
C PHE A 95 9.32 15.71 -5.67
N VAL A 96 8.74 14.65 -5.11
CA VAL A 96 7.34 14.60 -4.67
C VAL A 96 7.11 13.65 -3.50
N GLU A 97 6.18 13.98 -2.61
CA GLU A 97 5.70 13.07 -1.55
C GLU A 97 4.33 12.49 -1.93
N ILE A 98 4.16 11.17 -1.75
CA ILE A 98 2.96 10.45 -2.18
C ILE A 98 2.45 9.53 -1.05
N PRO A 99 1.17 9.63 -0.67
CA PRO A 99 0.56 8.73 0.31
C PRO A 99 0.26 7.35 -0.29
N VAL A 100 0.51 6.29 0.48
CA VAL A 100 0.14 4.90 0.16
C VAL A 100 -0.63 4.30 1.34
N ASN A 101 -1.86 4.74 1.53
CA ASN A 101 -2.61 4.49 2.77
C ASN A 101 -3.04 3.02 2.96
N ASP A 102 -3.24 2.29 1.87
CA ASP A 102 -3.81 0.93 1.89
C ASP A 102 -2.73 -0.17 1.94
N CYS A 103 -1.48 0.18 2.27
CA CYS A 103 -0.38 -0.77 2.37
C CYS A 103 0.31 -0.69 3.74
N LYS A 104 0.44 -1.85 4.41
CA LYS A 104 1.17 -1.93 5.68
C LYS A 104 2.65 -1.54 5.46
N PRO A 105 3.28 -0.79 6.38
CA PRO A 105 4.65 -0.33 6.21
C PRO A 105 5.70 -1.41 5.91
N ASP A 106 5.61 -2.56 6.58
CA ASP A 106 6.53 -3.69 6.42
C ASP A 106 6.34 -4.38 5.06
N ILE A 107 5.09 -4.54 4.62
CA ILE A 107 4.73 -5.08 3.30
C ILE A 107 5.21 -4.15 2.18
N LEU A 108 4.96 -2.85 2.33
CA LEU A 108 5.42 -1.84 1.38
C LEU A 108 6.95 -1.87 1.27
N LEU A 109 7.67 -1.93 2.39
CA LEU A 109 9.13 -2.00 2.38
C LEU A 109 9.67 -3.22 1.62
N ILE A 110 9.03 -4.39 1.75
CA ILE A 110 9.41 -5.60 1.00
C ILE A 110 9.26 -5.36 -0.51
N ILE A 111 8.10 -4.85 -0.94
CA ILE A 111 7.80 -4.57 -2.35
C ILE A 111 8.79 -3.53 -2.91
N LEU A 112 9.07 -2.46 -2.16
CA LEU A 112 9.99 -1.42 -2.59
C LEU A 112 11.43 -1.94 -2.73
N ASN A 113 11.88 -2.80 -1.82
CA ASN A 113 13.20 -3.44 -1.97
C ASN A 113 13.26 -4.31 -3.24
N LEU A 114 12.20 -5.03 -3.58
CA LEU A 114 12.15 -5.84 -4.81
C LEU A 114 12.16 -4.98 -6.07
N ILE A 115 11.35 -3.91 -6.11
CA ILE A 115 11.32 -2.95 -7.23
C ILE A 115 12.69 -2.31 -7.46
N HIS A 116 13.47 -2.09 -6.40
CA HIS A 116 14.82 -1.49 -6.48
C HIS A 116 15.94 -2.53 -6.56
N GLY A 117 15.64 -3.81 -6.82
CA GLY A 117 16.64 -4.87 -6.97
C GLY A 117 17.43 -5.18 -5.68
N ARG A 118 16.95 -4.74 -4.51
CA ARG A 118 17.60 -4.94 -3.20
C ARG A 118 17.22 -6.28 -2.58
N SER A 119 17.39 -7.36 -3.34
CA SER A 119 17.02 -8.73 -2.93
C SER A 119 17.60 -9.17 -1.57
N ARG A 120 18.81 -8.73 -1.21
CA ARG A 120 19.43 -9.03 0.10
C ARG A 120 18.67 -8.46 1.31
N LYS A 121 17.77 -7.49 1.10
CA LYS A 121 16.93 -6.89 2.15
C LYS A 121 15.54 -7.55 2.23
N VAL A 122 15.25 -8.49 1.34
CA VAL A 122 13.97 -9.18 1.25
C VAL A 122 14.02 -10.43 2.12
N PRO A 123 13.00 -10.71 2.95
CA PRO A 123 12.99 -11.88 3.80
C PRO A 123 12.93 -13.17 2.95
N PRO A 124 13.71 -14.21 3.31
CA PRO A 124 13.72 -15.47 2.55
C PRO A 124 12.45 -16.30 2.79
N LYS A 125 11.72 -16.03 3.87
CA LYS A 125 10.49 -16.73 4.27
C LYS A 125 9.45 -15.73 4.72
N LEU A 126 8.19 -16.06 4.52
CA LEU A 126 7.04 -15.26 4.96
C LEU A 126 6.00 -16.16 5.62
N SER A 127 5.24 -15.59 6.54
CA SER A 127 4.00 -16.21 7.00
C SER A 127 2.91 -16.10 5.92
N LEU A 128 1.92 -17.00 5.95
CA LEU A 128 0.79 -16.96 5.02
C LEU A 128 0.03 -15.60 5.05
N PRO A 129 -0.23 -14.98 6.22
CA PRO A 129 -0.82 -13.64 6.25
C PRO A 129 0.04 -12.58 5.53
N GLN A 130 1.36 -12.58 5.72
CA GLN A 130 2.25 -11.63 5.05
C GLN A 130 2.25 -11.81 3.53
N LEU A 131 2.29 -13.06 3.05
CA LEU A 131 2.20 -13.34 1.61
C LEU A 131 0.84 -12.92 1.04
N THR A 132 -0.23 -13.06 1.82
CA THR A 132 -1.57 -12.58 1.45
C THR A 132 -1.59 -11.05 1.35
N ASP A 133 -1.03 -10.35 2.34
CA ASP A 133 -0.92 -8.88 2.30
C ASP A 133 -0.08 -8.41 1.11
N ILE A 134 1.01 -9.12 0.77
CA ILE A 134 1.78 -8.86 -0.46
C ILE A 134 0.91 -9.06 -1.69
N ALA A 135 0.15 -10.16 -1.79
CA ALA A 135 -0.71 -10.43 -2.94
C ALA A 135 -1.72 -9.28 -3.16
N VAL A 136 -2.36 -8.79 -2.09
CA VAL A 136 -3.25 -7.63 -2.15
C VAL A 136 -2.50 -6.38 -2.63
N ALA A 137 -1.33 -6.11 -2.04
CA ALA A 137 -0.56 -4.91 -2.34
C ALA A 137 0.00 -4.88 -3.78
N ILE A 138 0.44 -6.02 -4.34
CA ILE A 138 0.98 -6.06 -5.71
C ILE A 138 -0.11 -5.94 -6.76
N ASP A 139 -1.34 -6.38 -6.46
CA ASP A 139 -2.50 -6.18 -7.33
C ASP A 139 -2.88 -4.69 -7.36
N PHE A 140 -2.95 -4.06 -6.18
CA PHE A 140 -3.16 -2.63 -6.05
C PHE A 140 -2.09 -1.78 -6.74
N LEU A 141 -0.81 -2.06 -6.47
CA LEU A 141 0.33 -1.34 -7.04
C LEU A 141 0.64 -1.78 -8.48
N GLN A 142 0.02 -2.85 -8.97
CA GLN A 142 0.22 -3.40 -10.31
C GLN A 142 1.70 -3.64 -10.65
N CYS A 143 2.40 -4.39 -9.79
CA CYS A 143 3.82 -4.67 -9.92
C CYS A 143 4.18 -6.17 -9.89
N HIS A 144 3.26 -7.02 -10.37
CA HIS A 144 3.37 -8.48 -10.34
C HIS A 144 4.72 -9.03 -10.85
N GLU A 145 5.20 -8.55 -12.00
CA GLU A 145 6.45 -9.02 -12.63
C GLU A 145 7.67 -8.85 -11.71
N ALA A 146 7.74 -7.74 -10.98
CA ALA A 146 8.88 -7.47 -10.08
C ALA A 146 8.92 -8.43 -8.87
N ILE A 147 7.79 -9.08 -8.55
CA ILE A 147 7.63 -9.89 -7.33
C ILE A 147 7.56 -11.39 -7.65
N GLU A 148 7.25 -11.77 -8.89
CA GLU A 148 6.92 -13.12 -9.34
C GLU A 148 7.91 -14.19 -8.84
N VAL A 149 9.22 -13.95 -9.03
CA VAL A 149 10.27 -14.91 -8.63
C VAL A 149 10.24 -15.17 -7.11
N PHE A 150 10.11 -14.11 -6.30
CA PHE A 150 10.07 -14.25 -4.84
C PHE A 150 8.76 -14.85 -4.36
N ALA A 151 7.65 -14.53 -5.02
CA ALA A 151 6.37 -15.14 -4.73
C ALA A 151 6.42 -16.66 -4.90
N GLY A 152 7.04 -17.16 -5.98
CA GLY A 152 7.24 -18.60 -6.18
C GLY A 152 8.01 -19.27 -5.04
N ILE A 153 9.08 -18.62 -4.56
CA ILE A 153 9.90 -19.11 -3.43
C ILE A 153 9.05 -19.20 -2.15
N TRP A 154 8.32 -18.13 -1.81
CA TRP A 154 7.52 -18.10 -0.59
C TRP A 154 6.32 -19.07 -0.64
N ILE A 155 5.69 -19.21 -1.80
CA ILE A 155 4.61 -20.18 -2.04
C ILE A 155 5.13 -21.60 -1.81
N GLN A 156 6.32 -21.93 -2.35
CA GLN A 156 6.90 -23.26 -2.19
C GLN A 156 7.24 -23.58 -0.73
N ASP A 157 7.84 -22.62 -0.01
CA ASP A 157 8.15 -22.75 1.42
C ASP A 157 6.88 -23.02 2.22
N LEU A 158 5.82 -22.23 2.00
CA LEU A 158 4.54 -22.41 2.69
C LEU A 158 3.84 -23.74 2.34
N ARG A 159 3.88 -24.17 1.07
CA ARG A 159 3.32 -25.47 0.66
C ARG A 159 3.97 -26.66 1.37
N SER A 160 5.27 -26.60 1.64
CA SER A 160 5.97 -27.68 2.36
C SER A 160 5.46 -27.90 3.79
N VAL A 161 4.83 -26.87 4.38
CA VAL A 161 4.30 -26.89 5.75
C VAL A 161 2.83 -27.32 5.80
N VAL A 162 2.08 -27.15 4.70
CA VAL A 162 0.62 -27.35 4.67
C VAL A 162 0.28 -28.78 4.24
N SER A 163 0.32 -29.73 5.19
CA SER A 163 -0.24 -31.09 5.00
C SER A 163 -1.58 -31.33 5.74
N SER A 164 -2.15 -30.37 6.48
CA SER A 164 -3.38 -30.65 7.25
C SER A 164 -4.31 -29.48 7.66
N LEU A 165 -4.04 -28.22 7.31
CA LEU A 165 -4.80 -27.07 7.86
C LEU A 165 -5.42 -26.20 6.76
N PHE A 166 -6.47 -26.70 6.10
CA PHE A 166 -7.04 -26.00 4.94
C PHE A 166 -8.24 -25.10 5.24
N LEU A 167 -8.99 -25.26 6.34
CA LEU A 167 -10.28 -24.56 6.44
C LEU A 167 -10.17 -23.05 6.73
N GLU A 168 -9.34 -22.62 7.69
CA GLU A 168 -9.19 -21.19 8.03
C GLU A 168 -8.33 -20.41 7.02
N ASP A 169 -7.50 -21.11 6.25
CA ASP A 169 -6.52 -20.53 5.34
C ASP A 169 -6.94 -20.61 3.86
N THR A 170 -8.05 -21.28 3.54
CA THR A 170 -8.59 -21.39 2.17
C THR A 170 -8.74 -20.02 1.50
N LYS A 171 -9.33 -19.03 2.20
CA LYS A 171 -9.54 -17.69 1.64
C LYS A 171 -8.22 -16.99 1.26
N LYS A 172 -7.19 -17.15 2.08
CA LYS A 172 -5.85 -16.58 1.86
C LYS A 172 -5.19 -17.22 0.64
N TRP A 173 -5.26 -18.55 0.57
CA TRP A 173 -4.74 -19.30 -0.58
C TRP A 173 -5.48 -18.98 -1.88
N ILE A 174 -6.81 -18.79 -1.85
CA ILE A 174 -7.56 -18.34 -3.04
C ILE A 174 -7.07 -16.96 -3.50
N MET A 175 -6.86 -16.01 -2.59
CA MET A 175 -6.34 -14.68 -2.94
C MET A 175 -4.96 -14.76 -3.59
N ILE A 176 -4.04 -15.52 -2.98
CA ILE A 176 -2.68 -15.76 -3.51
C ILE A 176 -2.77 -16.41 -4.90
N ALA A 177 -3.58 -17.46 -5.04
CA ALA A 177 -3.74 -18.18 -6.30
C ALA A 177 -4.29 -17.30 -7.42
N TRP A 178 -5.26 -16.45 -7.09
CA TRP A 178 -5.87 -15.49 -8.01
C TRP A 178 -4.84 -14.46 -8.51
N VAL A 179 -4.14 -13.80 -7.60
CA VAL A 179 -3.18 -12.74 -7.94
C VAL A 179 -1.98 -13.28 -8.72
N PHE A 180 -1.41 -14.40 -8.29
CA PHE A 180 -0.23 -14.97 -8.94
C PHE A 180 -0.57 -15.88 -10.14
N SER A 181 -1.84 -15.96 -10.55
CA SER A 181 -2.31 -16.83 -11.65
C SER A 181 -1.82 -18.28 -11.53
N SER A 182 -1.66 -18.77 -10.29
CA SER A 182 -1.06 -20.07 -10.03
C SER A 182 -2.11 -21.17 -10.18
N TYR A 183 -2.25 -21.70 -11.39
CA TYR A 183 -3.24 -22.73 -11.74
C TYR A 183 -3.21 -23.96 -10.81
N ASP A 184 -2.03 -24.37 -10.35
CA ASP A 184 -1.88 -25.50 -9.41
C ASP A 184 -2.45 -25.21 -8.01
N ILE A 185 -2.44 -23.95 -7.56
CA ILE A 185 -3.04 -23.58 -6.27
C ILE A 185 -4.56 -23.47 -6.44
N LEU A 186 -5.01 -22.84 -7.54
CA LEU A 186 -6.44 -22.75 -7.87
C LEU A 186 -7.09 -24.14 -7.89
N ARG A 187 -6.49 -25.11 -8.59
CA ARG A 187 -7.01 -26.48 -8.68
C ARG A 187 -7.04 -27.22 -7.34
N GLN A 188 -6.04 -27.01 -6.47
CA GLN A 188 -6.05 -27.58 -5.12
C GLN A 188 -7.13 -26.93 -4.24
N THR A 189 -7.30 -25.60 -4.32
CA THR A 189 -8.35 -24.90 -3.57
C THR A 189 -9.75 -25.26 -4.05
N GLU A 190 -9.95 -25.45 -5.36
CA GLU A 190 -11.21 -25.93 -5.94
C GLU A 190 -11.54 -27.35 -5.49
N THR A 191 -10.55 -28.26 -5.52
CA THR A 191 -10.75 -29.65 -5.08
C THR A 191 -11.17 -29.71 -3.61
N ILE A 192 -10.56 -28.89 -2.75
CA ILE A 192 -10.88 -28.84 -1.33
C ILE A 192 -12.24 -28.17 -1.08
N ALA A 193 -12.53 -27.08 -1.79
CA ALA A 193 -13.83 -26.42 -1.74
C ALA A 193 -14.96 -27.35 -2.21
N MET A 194 -14.73 -28.17 -3.23
CA MET A 194 -15.68 -29.20 -3.71
C MET A 194 -15.81 -30.38 -2.74
N GLN A 195 -14.72 -30.79 -2.07
CA GLN A 195 -14.75 -31.88 -1.08
C GLN A 195 -15.40 -31.50 0.25
N GLN A 196 -15.39 -30.22 0.61
CA GLN A 196 -15.93 -29.72 1.89
C GLN A 196 -17.22 -28.91 1.74
N GLY A 197 -17.70 -28.72 0.51
CA GLY A 197 -18.87 -27.89 0.20
C GLY A 197 -20.21 -28.62 0.41
N THR A 198 -20.73 -28.58 1.63
CA THR A 198 -22.18 -28.76 1.89
C THR A 198 -22.86 -27.38 1.93
N GLY A 199 -22.82 -26.60 0.85
CA GLY A 199 -23.60 -25.36 0.72
C GLY A 199 -22.99 -24.24 -0.13
N PRO A 200 -23.80 -23.28 -0.62
CA PRO A 200 -23.35 -22.23 -1.55
C PRO A 200 -22.40 -21.22 -0.90
N PHE A 201 -21.29 -20.94 -1.58
CA PHE A 201 -20.26 -19.99 -1.15
C PHE A 201 -20.81 -18.56 -1.10
N GLN A 202 -20.88 -17.96 0.09
CA GLN A 202 -21.21 -16.54 0.24
C GLN A 202 -20.02 -15.67 -0.20
N THR A 203 -20.11 -15.14 -1.42
CA THR A 203 -19.11 -14.25 -2.06
C THR A 203 -19.34 -12.76 -1.77
N SER A 204 -20.28 -12.42 -0.88
CA SER A 204 -20.80 -11.06 -0.68
C SER A 204 -19.79 -10.04 -0.16
N ASN A 205 -18.65 -10.45 0.42
CA ASN A 205 -17.68 -9.56 1.07
C ASN A 205 -16.26 -9.63 0.48
N LEU A 206 -16.06 -10.25 -0.68
CA LEU A 206 -14.74 -10.35 -1.31
C LEU A 206 -14.62 -9.39 -2.51
N PRO A 207 -13.48 -8.71 -2.70
CA PRO A 207 -13.22 -7.87 -3.86
C PRO A 207 -12.87 -8.76 -5.06
N ILE A 208 -13.81 -9.61 -5.46
CA ILE A 208 -13.66 -10.50 -6.60
C ILE A 208 -14.00 -9.69 -7.86
N PRO A 209 -13.11 -9.61 -8.87
CA PRO A 209 -13.44 -9.01 -10.15
C PRO A 209 -14.70 -9.65 -10.75
N LYS A 210 -15.62 -8.82 -11.26
CA LYS A 210 -16.96 -9.22 -11.73
C LYS A 210 -16.97 -10.40 -12.72
N ILE A 211 -15.85 -10.67 -13.38
CA ILE A 211 -15.62 -11.78 -14.31
C ILE A 211 -15.84 -13.17 -13.68
N ILE A 212 -15.56 -13.37 -12.38
CA ILE A 212 -15.68 -14.70 -11.77
C ILE A 212 -17.14 -15.04 -11.36
N LYS A 213 -18.02 -14.04 -11.21
CA LYS A 213 -19.43 -14.32 -10.83
C LYS A 213 -20.16 -15.18 -11.86
N GLY A 214 -19.75 -15.14 -13.13
CA GLY A 214 -20.30 -16.00 -14.18
C GLY A 214 -19.77 -17.44 -14.16
N LEU A 215 -18.59 -17.67 -13.58
CA LEU A 215 -17.94 -18.99 -13.59
C LEU A 215 -18.37 -19.89 -12.40
N LEU A 216 -19.00 -19.31 -11.38
CA LEU A 216 -19.51 -20.01 -10.19
C LEU A 216 -21.04 -20.22 -10.23
N ALA A 217 -21.69 -19.90 -11.36
CA ALA A 217 -23.14 -19.93 -11.53
C ALA A 217 -23.64 -21.00 -12.51
N THR A 218 -22.79 -21.97 -12.86
CA THR A 218 -23.15 -23.13 -13.70
C THR A 218 -22.83 -24.44 -13.01
#